data_AF-A0A811SQK8-F1
#
_entry.id   AF-A0A811SQK8-F1
#
_cell.length_a   1.000
_cell.length_b   1.000
_cell.length_c   1.000
_cell.angle_alpha   90.00
_cell.angle_beta   90.00
_cell.angle_gamma   90.00
#
_symmetry.space_group_name_H-M   'P 1'
#
loop_
_entity.id
_entity.type
_entity.pdbx_description
1 polymer ?
#
loop_
_entity_poly.entity_id
_entity_poly.type
_entity_poly.pdbx_seq_one_letter_code
_entity_poly.pdbx_strand_id
1 'polypeptide(L)' 'MATPAVQKIAHERPDVAVEVLPQGTRIEPDGFNSARVRVHIDNSGYVSQIPEIG' A
#
# COMPACT_ATOMS: atom_id res chain seq x y z
N MET A 1 -8.20 6.11 -8.43
CA MET A 1 -8.89 5.62 -7.24
C MET A 1 -8.19 4.38 -6.71
N ALA A 2 -7.67 4.44 -5.47
CA ALA A 2 -6.97 3.35 -4.80
C ALA A 2 -7.90 2.38 -4.04
N THR A 3 -9.15 2.78 -3.84
CA THR A 3 -10.18 2.01 -3.14
C THR A 3 -10.32 0.56 -3.61
N PRO A 4 -10.31 0.26 -4.94
CA PRO A 4 -10.39 -1.12 -5.42
C PRO A 4 -9.17 -1.96 -5.04
N ALA A 5 -7.96 -1.37 -5.05
CA ALA A 5 -6.74 -2.09 -4.69
C ALA A 5 -6.70 -2.41 -3.20
N VAL A 6 -7.07 -1.44 -2.35
CA VAL A 6 -7.15 -1.63 -0.89
C VAL A 6 -8.15 -2.74 -0.54
N GLN A 7 -9.35 -2.71 -1.15
CA GLN A 7 -10.37 -3.73 -0.92
C GLN A 7 -9.91 -5.13 -1.37
N LYS A 8 -9.23 -5.21 -2.51
CA LYS A 8 -8.72 -6.48 -3.03
C LYS A 8 -7.65 -7.07 -2.13
N ILE A 9 -6.69 -6.26 -1.67
CA ILE A 9 -5.63 -6.72 -0.76
C ILE A 9 -6.22 -7.16 0.58
N ALA A 10 -7.14 -6.39 1.15
CA ALA A 10 -7.81 -6.77 2.41
C ALA A 10 -8.61 -8.07 2.30
N HIS A 11 -9.16 -8.37 1.11
CA HIS A 11 -9.88 -9.62 0.85
C HIS A 11 -8.94 -10.82 0.64
N GLU A 12 -7.89 -10.66 -0.16
CA GLU A 12 -6.95 -11.74 -0.51
C GLU A 12 -5.94 -12.04 0.60
N ARG A 13 -5.60 -11.03 1.40
CA ARG A 13 -4.61 -11.08 2.47
C ARG A 13 -5.15 -10.40 3.74
N PRO A 14 -6.07 -11.05 4.46
CA PRO A 14 -6.59 -10.51 5.72
C PRO A 14 -5.52 -10.47 6.83
N ASP A 15 -4.37 -11.12 6.61
CA ASP A 15 -3.22 -11.18 7.49
C ASP A 15 -2.26 -10.00 7.36
N VAL A 16 -2.46 -9.10 6.37
CA VAL A 16 -1.59 -7.92 6.18
C VAL A 16 -2.34 -6.61 6.46
N ALA A 17 -1.65 -5.67 7.08
CA ALA A 17 -2.11 -4.28 7.20
C ALA A 17 -1.90 -3.55 5.87
N VAL A 18 -2.92 -2.82 5.40
CA VAL A 18 -2.83 -1.99 4.19
C VAL A 18 -2.61 -0.53 4.58
N GLU A 19 -1.50 0.03 4.15
CA GLU A 19 -1.17 1.45 4.33
C GLU A 19 -1.28 2.18 2.99
N VAL A 20 -2.00 3.29 2.94
CA VAL A 20 -2.10 4.12 1.72
C VAL A 20 -1.23 5.34 1.90
N LEU A 21 -0.26 5.51 1.00
CA LEU A 21 0.74 6.58 1.08
C LEU A 21 0.76 7.40 -0.21
N PRO A 22 0.86 8.74 -0.13
CA PRO A 22 1.16 9.56 -1.29
C PRO A 22 2.48 9.17 -1.95
N GLN A 23 2.56 9.29 -3.27
CA GLN A 23 3.81 9.10 -4.01
C GLN A 23 4.88 10.06 -3.49
N GLY A 24 6.11 9.54 -3.29
CA GLY A 24 7.22 10.34 -2.76
C GLY A 24 7.21 10.53 -1.24
N THR A 25 6.27 9.91 -0.51
CA THR A 25 6.31 9.88 0.95
C THR A 25 7.64 9.28 1.41
N ARG A 26 8.38 10.03 2.24
CA ARG A 26 9.61 9.54 2.86
C ARG A 26 9.25 8.52 3.93
N ILE A 27 9.55 7.26 3.66
CA ILE A 27 9.35 6.17 4.60
C ILE A 27 10.62 6.06 5.44
N GLU A 28 10.48 6.14 6.77
CA GLU A 28 11.58 5.82 7.68
C GLU A 28 11.95 4.34 7.51
N PRO A 29 13.25 3.99 7.49
CA PRO A 29 13.66 2.60 7.35
C PRO A 29 13.29 1.84 8.63
N ASP A 30 12.08 1.29 8.64
CA ASP A 30 11.56 0.43 9.70
C ASP A 30 11.87 -1.06 9.45
N GLY A 31 12.61 -1.35 8.38
CA GLY A 31 12.92 -2.70 7.93
C GLY A 31 11.75 -3.31 7.15
N PHE A 32 11.93 -4.56 6.73
CA PHE A 32 10.90 -5.32 6.03
C PHE A 32 9.85 -5.84 7.02
N ASN A 33 8.57 -5.58 6.74
CA ASN A 33 7.44 -6.12 7.48
C ASN A 33 6.59 -7.02 6.57
N SER A 34 6.65 -8.34 6.80
CA SER A 34 5.88 -9.33 6.02
C SER A 34 4.36 -9.25 6.21
N ALA A 35 3.90 -8.53 7.24
CA ALA A 35 2.50 -8.34 7.57
C ALA A 35 1.97 -6.96 7.14
N ARG A 36 2.62 -6.31 6.17
CA ARG A 36 2.19 -5.01 5.65
C ARG A 36 2.28 -4.94 4.13
N VAL A 37 1.35 -4.22 3.53
CA VAL A 37 1.40 -3.79 2.12
C VAL A 37 1.23 -2.29 2.06
N ARG A 38 2.14 -1.61 1.36
CA ARG A 38 2.05 -0.17 1.12
C ARG A 38 1.52 0.10 -0.29
N VAL A 39 0.41 0.83 -0.37
CA VAL A 39 -0.23 1.25 -1.62
C VAL A 39 0.13 2.70 -1.87
N HIS A 40 0.99 2.94 -2.85
CA HIS A 40 1.39 4.29 -3.24
C HIS A 40 0.38 4.90 -4.20
N ILE A 41 -0.08 6.13 -3.92
CA ILE A 41 -1.08 6.83 -4.72
C ILE A 41 -0.55 8.14 -5.30
N ASP A 42 -0.95 8.46 -6.52
CA ASP A 42 -0.67 9.75 -7.16
C ASP A 42 -1.59 10.87 -6.62
N ASN A 43 -1.36 12.10 -7.11
CA ASN A 43 -2.16 13.28 -6.76
C ASN A 43 -3.64 13.18 -7.17
N SER A 44 -3.98 12.25 -8.06
CA SER A 44 -5.34 11.96 -8.50
C SER A 44 -5.97 10.80 -7.71
N GLY A 45 -5.26 10.27 -6.70
CA GLY A 45 -5.69 9.16 -5.86
C GLY A 45 -5.70 7.81 -6.58
N TYR A 46 -4.94 7.64 -7.66
CA TYR A 46 -4.75 6.35 -8.35
C TYR A 46 -3.49 5.67 -7.84
N VAL A 47 -3.51 4.33 -7.86
CA VAL A 47 -2.34 3.52 -7.52
C VAL A 47 -1.24 3.84 -8.53
N SER A 48 -0.12 4.37 -8.04
CA SER A 48 0.99 4.82 -8.87
C SER A 48 2.09 3.77 -9.05
N GLN A 49 2.07 2.71 -8.24
CA GLN A 49 3.06 1.62 -8.22
C GLN A 49 2.40 0.28 -7.87
N ILE A 50 3.02 -0.83 -8.27
CA ILE A 50 2.55 -2.18 -7.88
C ILE A 50 2.71 -2.30 -6.35
N PRO A 51 1.63 -2.62 -5.60
CA PRO A 51 1.74 -2.84 -4.16
C PRO A 51 2.50 -4.12 -3.87
N GLU A 52 3.47 -4.04 -2.97
CA GLU A 52 4.30 -5.17 -2.53
C GLU A 52 4.26 -5.28 -1.00
N ILE A 53 4.58 -6.48 -0.50
CA ILE A 53 4.69 -6.74 0.93
C ILE A 53 6.01 -6.14 1.44
N GLY A 54 5.98 -5.42 2.56
CA GLY A 54 7.17 -4.84 3.20
C GLY A 54 6.90 -3.71 4.17
#